data_AF-A0AA37MG06-F1
#
_entry.id   AF-A0AA37MG06-F1
#
_cell.length_a   1.000
_cell.length_b   1.000
_cell.length_c   1.000
_cell.angle_alpha   90.00
_cell.angle_beta   90.00
_cell.angle_gamma   90.00
#
_symmetry.space_group_name_H-M   'P 1'
#
loop_
_entity.id
_entity.type
_entity.pdbx_description
1 polymer ?
#
loop_
_entity_poly.entity_id
_entity_poly.type
_entity_poly.pdbx_seq_one_letter_code
_entity_poly.pdbx_strand_id
1 'polypeptide(L)'
;MIIRPKLNWFRLLFVWHGSVLPQLLPRLGLIFALSVAAIFMHDHMRHYPIGLGTPPFALVGIALAVFLGFRNGASYERWWEGRKLWGTLLNTSRALAQQVLSLPEPRDRAQSRRFLAALGALAHALRHQLRGTDALSDLAPRLPSDLHARVAAAKYRPALILLWLGEWVAERRREGTLDGYAMLAIQHNLNALSDVIGGCERIASTPLPFSYSVMIHRTIYLFCVMLPFGLVDGAGVLTPLFALLVAYAFMALEAIAAQIEDPFGLEENDLALNAMCESIEIALHDMAADAGFAMPPAGGPTLPRKFVID
;
A
#
# COMPACT_ATOMS: atom_id res chain seq x y z
N MET A 1 -6.22 -3.50 1.88
CA MET A 1 -5.80 -4.86 1.49
C MET A 1 -6.94 -5.81 1.78
N ILE A 2 -7.63 -6.24 0.73
CA ILE A 2 -8.65 -7.28 0.84
C ILE A 2 -7.94 -8.61 1.11
N ILE A 3 -8.21 -9.23 2.24
CA ILE A 3 -7.79 -10.61 2.54
C ILE A 3 -8.99 -11.51 2.22
N ARG A 4 -8.97 -12.14 1.04
CA ARG A 4 -10.02 -13.10 0.65
C ARG A 4 -9.69 -14.51 1.14
N PRO A 5 -10.68 -15.32 1.54
CA PRO A 5 -10.48 -16.76 1.65
C PRO A 5 -10.06 -17.32 0.29
N LYS A 6 -9.38 -18.48 0.26
CA LYS A 6 -8.99 -19.14 -0.99
C LYS A 6 -10.23 -19.43 -1.84
N LEU A 7 -10.54 -18.58 -2.81
CA LEU A 7 -11.62 -18.78 -3.76
C LEU A 7 -11.22 -19.87 -4.77
N ASN A 8 -12.20 -20.67 -5.22
CA ASN A 8 -11.98 -21.60 -6.33
C ASN A 8 -11.61 -20.84 -7.60
N TRP A 9 -10.70 -21.37 -8.41
CA TRP A 9 -10.19 -20.73 -9.64
C TRP A 9 -11.30 -20.20 -10.57
N PHE A 10 -12.44 -20.90 -10.64
CA PHE A 10 -13.59 -20.47 -11.43
C PHE A 10 -14.30 -19.25 -10.83
N ARG A 11 -14.42 -19.16 -9.49
CA ARG A 11 -14.99 -17.97 -8.83
C ARG A 11 -14.08 -16.75 -8.97
N LEU A 12 -12.76 -16.94 -9.09
CA LEU A 12 -11.82 -15.84 -9.37
C LEU A 12 -12.11 -15.13 -10.70
N LEU A 13 -12.65 -15.84 -11.71
CA LEU A 13 -13.01 -15.24 -13.00
C LEU A 13 -14.13 -14.20 -12.91
N PHE A 14 -14.97 -14.29 -11.88
CA PHE A 14 -16.17 -13.44 -11.71
C PHE A 14 -16.04 -12.45 -10.55
N VAL A 15 -14.83 -12.21 -10.04
CA VAL A 15 -14.61 -11.25 -8.95
C VAL A 15 -14.73 -9.83 -9.49
N TRP A 16 -15.73 -9.11 -8.99
CA TRP A 16 -16.00 -7.73 -9.37
C TRP A 16 -15.35 -6.70 -8.44
N HIS A 17 -15.49 -6.88 -7.12
CA HIS A 17 -14.90 -5.99 -6.12
C HIS A 17 -13.41 -6.29 -5.95
N GLY A 18 -12.55 -5.27 -5.96
CA GLY A 18 -11.10 -5.43 -5.87
C GLY A 18 -10.41 -5.87 -7.16
N SER A 19 -11.18 -6.11 -8.23
CA SER A 19 -10.61 -6.30 -9.56
C SER A 19 -10.53 -4.98 -10.30
N VAL A 20 -9.59 -4.89 -11.24
CA VAL A 20 -9.43 -3.72 -12.11
C VAL A 20 -10.50 -3.68 -13.21
N LEU A 21 -11.27 -4.76 -13.40
CA LEU A 21 -12.22 -4.91 -14.51
C LEU A 21 -13.29 -3.81 -14.57
N PRO A 22 -13.98 -3.42 -13.47
CA PRO A 22 -15.02 -2.40 -13.53
C PRO A 22 -14.50 -1.05 -14.00
N GLN A 23 -13.26 -0.70 -13.64
CA GLN A 23 -12.60 0.53 -14.04
C GLN A 23 -12.21 0.52 -15.54
N LEU A 24 -12.00 -0.67 -16.11
CA LEU A 24 -11.60 -0.88 -17.50
C LEU A 24 -12.77 -1.03 -18.47
N LEU A 25 -13.97 -1.38 -18.00
CA LEU A 25 -15.17 -1.55 -18.84
C LEU A 25 -15.43 -0.43 -19.87
N PRO A 26 -15.37 0.88 -19.53
CA PRO A 26 -15.60 1.92 -20.54
C PRO A 26 -14.54 1.91 -21.64
N ARG A 27 -13.28 1.60 -21.30
CA ARG A 27 -12.16 1.52 -22.24
C ARG A 27 -12.30 0.28 -23.13
N LEU A 28 -12.69 -0.85 -22.56
CA LEU A 28 -12.98 -2.08 -23.31
C LEU A 28 -14.19 -1.90 -24.24
N GLY A 29 -15.23 -1.19 -23.79
CA GLY A 29 -16.38 -0.84 -24.63
C GLY A 29 -15.98 -0.01 -25.85
N LEU A 30 -15.04 0.93 -25.69
CA LEU A 30 -14.45 1.67 -26.81
C LEU A 30 -13.70 0.74 -27.78
N ILE A 31 -12.86 -0.18 -27.28
CA ILE A 31 -12.15 -1.15 -28.13
C ILE A 31 -13.12 -2.06 -28.88
N PHE A 32 -14.22 -2.48 -28.24
CA PHE A 32 -15.28 -3.25 -28.89
C PHE A 32 -15.91 -2.46 -30.04
N ALA A 33 -16.31 -1.20 -29.79
CA ALA A 33 -16.89 -0.33 -30.81
C ALA A 33 -15.93 -0.09 -31.99
N LEU A 34 -14.64 0.14 -31.71
CA LEU A 34 -13.60 0.27 -32.73
C LEU A 34 -13.38 -1.02 -33.52
N SER A 35 -13.50 -2.18 -32.87
CA SER A 35 -13.40 -3.48 -33.55
C SER A 35 -14.56 -3.73 -34.50
N VAL A 36 -15.77 -3.34 -34.10
CA VAL A 36 -16.96 -3.37 -34.98
C VAL A 36 -16.78 -2.40 -36.15
N ALA A 37 -16.31 -1.18 -35.88
CA ALA A 37 -16.01 -0.20 -36.92
C ALA A 37 -14.94 -0.73 -37.90
N ALA A 38 -13.87 -1.35 -37.40
CA ALA A 38 -12.84 -1.96 -38.23
C ALA A 38 -13.41 -3.04 -39.17
N ILE A 39 -14.34 -3.89 -38.70
CA ILE A 39 -15.02 -4.89 -39.53
C ILE A 39 -15.81 -4.21 -40.67
N PHE A 40 -16.62 -3.20 -40.37
CA PHE A 40 -17.41 -2.52 -41.41
C PHE A 40 -16.56 -1.71 -42.39
N MET A 41 -15.48 -1.10 -41.90
CA MET A 41 -14.54 -0.36 -42.72
C MET A 41 -13.64 -1.26 -43.56
N HIS A 42 -13.43 -2.52 -43.16
CA HIS A 42 -12.52 -3.44 -43.85
C HIS A 42 -12.80 -3.55 -45.35
N ASP A 43 -14.07 -3.74 -45.74
CA ASP A 43 -14.45 -3.84 -47.16
C ASP A 43 -14.19 -2.55 -47.95
N HIS A 44 -14.33 -1.38 -47.31
CA HIS A 44 -14.04 -0.08 -47.93
C HIS A 44 -12.54 0.24 -47.95
N MET A 45 -11.80 -0.20 -46.94
CA MET A 45 -10.36 0.02 -46.79
C MET A 45 -9.52 -0.88 -47.70
N ARG A 46 -10.04 -2.03 -48.17
CA ARG A 46 -9.37 -2.90 -49.15
C ARG A 46 -8.95 -2.18 -50.44
N HIS A 47 -9.61 -1.09 -50.81
CA HIS A 47 -9.28 -0.30 -52.00
C HIS A 47 -8.08 0.62 -51.80
N TYR A 48 -7.68 0.87 -50.54
CA TYR A 48 -6.48 1.62 -50.20
C TYR A 48 -5.43 0.65 -49.67
N PRO A 49 -4.22 0.59 -50.24
CA PRO A 49 -3.15 -0.29 -49.77
C PRO A 49 -2.52 0.26 -48.48
N ILE A 50 -3.31 0.40 -47.43
CA ILE A 50 -2.85 0.75 -46.10
C ILE A 50 -2.34 -0.58 -45.52
N GLY A 51 -1.02 -0.80 -45.60
CA GLY A 51 -0.35 -2.03 -45.15
C GLY A 51 -0.31 -2.22 -43.63
N LEU A 52 -1.46 -2.12 -42.96
CA LEU A 52 -1.63 -2.40 -41.52
C LEU A 52 -1.75 -3.91 -41.29
N GLY A 53 -0.73 -4.67 -41.67
CA GLY A 53 -0.67 -6.09 -41.34
C GLY A 53 -0.47 -6.33 -39.84
N THR A 54 -0.63 -7.56 -39.41
CA THR A 54 -0.38 -8.00 -38.02
C THR A 54 1.09 -7.89 -37.54
N PRO A 55 2.16 -8.01 -38.37
CA PRO A 55 3.53 -8.08 -37.87
C PRO A 55 4.03 -6.85 -37.06
N PRO A 56 3.77 -5.59 -37.47
CA PRO A 56 4.11 -4.42 -36.67
C PRO A 56 3.47 -4.44 -35.27
N PHE A 57 2.22 -4.88 -35.17
CA PHE A 57 1.51 -4.99 -33.89
C PHE A 57 2.10 -6.10 -33.01
N ALA A 58 2.53 -7.22 -33.59
CA ALA A 58 3.20 -8.27 -32.83
C ALA A 58 4.53 -7.76 -32.24
N LEU A 59 5.33 -7.05 -33.02
CA LEU A 59 6.60 -6.46 -32.55
C LEU A 59 6.37 -5.46 -31.42
N VAL A 60 5.43 -4.52 -31.62
CA VAL A 60 5.08 -3.52 -30.59
C VAL A 60 4.51 -4.20 -29.34
N GLY A 61 3.64 -5.20 -29.51
CA GLY A 61 3.05 -5.95 -28.40
C GLY A 61 4.10 -6.66 -27.54
N ILE A 62 5.10 -7.30 -28.18
CA ILE A 62 6.21 -7.94 -27.45
C ILE A 62 7.02 -6.89 -26.67
N ALA A 63 7.36 -5.76 -27.31
CA ALA A 63 8.09 -4.68 -26.64
C ALA A 63 7.31 -4.12 -25.44
N LEU A 64 6.00 -3.87 -25.60
CA LEU A 64 5.13 -3.40 -24.52
C LEU A 64 5.04 -4.41 -23.37
N ALA A 65 4.96 -5.70 -23.67
CA ALA A 65 4.89 -6.74 -22.64
C ALA A 65 6.16 -6.74 -21.77
N VAL A 66 7.34 -6.57 -22.39
CA VAL A 66 8.62 -6.48 -21.69
C VAL A 66 8.66 -5.23 -20.79
N PHE A 67 8.36 -4.05 -21.33
CA PHE A 67 8.35 -2.82 -20.54
C PHE A 67 7.36 -2.87 -19.38
N LEU A 68 6.17 -3.41 -19.62
CA LEU A 68 5.14 -3.54 -18.60
C LEU A 68 5.54 -4.52 -17.50
N GLY A 69 6.25 -5.60 -17.85
CA GLY A 69 6.87 -6.51 -16.89
C GLY A 69 7.85 -5.81 -15.95
N PHE A 70 8.73 -4.96 -16.49
CA PHE A 70 9.66 -4.15 -15.67
C PHE A 70 8.91 -3.16 -14.77
N ARG A 71 7.90 -2.45 -15.30
CA ARG A 71 7.07 -1.53 -14.49
C ARG A 71 6.39 -2.25 -13.33
N ASN A 72 5.77 -3.39 -13.63
CA ASN A 72 5.05 -4.16 -12.64
C ASN A 72 6.01 -4.72 -11.58
N GLY A 73 7.20 -5.17 -11.97
CA GLY A 73 8.26 -5.59 -11.05
C GLY A 73 8.66 -4.47 -10.09
N ALA A 74 8.96 -3.27 -10.62
CA ALA A 74 9.32 -2.12 -9.79
C ALA A 74 8.20 -1.69 -8.83
N SER A 75 6.94 -1.71 -9.30
CA SER A 75 5.77 -1.37 -8.48
C SER A 75 5.55 -2.41 -7.37
N TYR A 76 5.70 -3.69 -7.69
CA TYR A 76 5.63 -4.78 -6.71
C TYR A 76 6.73 -4.69 -5.65
N GLU A 77 7.98 -4.37 -6.03
CA GLU A 77 9.07 -4.20 -5.08
C GLU A 77 8.78 -3.09 -4.06
N ARG A 78 8.24 -1.95 -4.51
CA ARG A 78 7.79 -0.85 -3.63
C ARG A 78 6.71 -1.31 -2.66
N TRP A 79 5.69 -2.02 -3.17
CA TRP A 79 4.62 -2.54 -2.34
C TRP A 79 5.14 -3.50 -1.28
N TRP A 80 6.01 -4.44 -1.69
CA TRP A 80 6.60 -5.42 -0.79
C TRP A 80 7.54 -4.78 0.24
N GLU A 81 8.31 -3.76 -0.15
CA GLU A 81 9.12 -2.97 0.75
C GLU A 81 8.26 -2.29 1.84
N GLY A 82 7.18 -1.61 1.43
CA GLY A 82 6.22 -1.02 2.36
C GLY A 82 5.66 -2.05 3.34
N ARG A 83 5.26 -3.24 2.84
CA ARG A 83 4.76 -4.33 3.68
C ARG A 83 5.80 -4.82 4.70
N LYS A 84 7.07 -4.93 4.29
CA LYS A 84 8.18 -5.34 5.18
C LYS A 84 8.42 -4.30 6.27
N LEU A 85 8.47 -3.01 5.92
CA LEU A 85 8.66 -1.92 6.88
C LEU A 85 7.58 -1.89 7.96
N TRP A 86 6.31 -2.05 7.58
CA TRP A 86 5.20 -2.17 8.53
C TRP A 86 5.23 -3.47 9.35
N GLY A 87 5.82 -4.55 8.82
CA GLY A 87 6.13 -5.75 9.59
C GLY A 87 7.21 -5.52 10.65
N THR A 88 8.28 -4.81 10.28
CA THR A 88 9.33 -4.37 11.21
C THR A 88 8.76 -3.47 12.30
N LEU A 89 7.89 -2.52 11.95
CA LEU A 89 7.20 -1.65 12.92
C LEU A 89 6.52 -2.46 14.03
N LEU A 90 5.73 -3.47 13.66
CA LEU A 90 5.05 -4.36 14.61
C LEU A 90 6.03 -5.13 15.49
N ASN A 91 7.05 -5.75 14.87
CA ASN A 91 8.01 -6.59 15.58
C ASN A 91 8.85 -5.76 16.58
N THR A 92 9.38 -4.62 16.13
CA THR A 92 10.17 -3.71 16.95
C THR A 92 9.34 -3.08 18.06
N SER A 93 8.06 -2.76 17.80
CA SER A 93 7.16 -2.27 18.85
C SER A 93 6.95 -3.31 19.96
N ARG A 94 6.73 -4.58 19.59
CA ARG A 94 6.63 -5.68 20.57
C ARG A 94 7.93 -5.88 21.34
N ALA A 95 9.08 -5.82 20.67
CA ALA A 95 10.38 -5.94 21.32
C ALA A 95 10.62 -4.82 22.35
N LEU A 96 10.31 -3.56 22.00
CA LEU A 96 10.37 -2.42 22.92
C LEU A 96 9.42 -2.59 24.10
N ALA A 97 8.19 -3.03 23.84
CA ALA A 97 7.22 -3.28 24.89
C ALA A 97 7.70 -4.33 25.87
N GLN A 98 8.22 -5.46 25.35
CA GLN A 98 8.82 -6.50 26.17
C GLN A 98 9.98 -5.95 27.01
N GLN A 99 10.91 -5.22 26.40
CA GLN A 99 12.06 -4.64 27.10
C GLN A 99 11.63 -3.73 28.25
N VAL A 100 10.73 -2.77 27.97
CA VAL A 100 10.23 -1.82 28.97
C VAL A 100 9.42 -2.50 30.07
N LEU A 101 8.56 -3.46 29.72
CA LEU A 101 7.75 -4.18 30.71
C LEU A 101 8.56 -5.19 31.53
N SER A 102 9.71 -5.64 31.03
CA SER A 102 10.58 -6.60 31.73
C SER A 102 11.59 -5.95 32.67
N LEU A 103 11.65 -4.61 32.72
CA LEU A 103 12.58 -3.89 33.60
C LEU A 103 12.40 -4.29 35.08
N PRO A 104 13.51 -4.35 35.85
CA PRO A 104 13.48 -4.72 37.26
C PRO A 104 12.78 -3.67 38.14
N GLU A 105 12.24 -4.13 39.27
CA GLU A 105 11.37 -3.38 40.20
C GLU A 105 12.08 -2.21 40.94
N PRO A 106 11.33 -1.18 41.38
CA PRO A 106 9.87 -1.08 41.30
C PRO A 106 9.35 -0.66 39.91
N ARG A 107 8.40 -1.43 39.36
CA ARG A 107 7.76 -1.12 38.07
C ARG A 107 6.77 0.03 38.24
N ASP A 108 7.12 1.19 37.70
CA ASP A 108 6.15 2.28 37.52
C ASP A 108 5.23 1.96 36.33
N ARG A 109 4.12 1.28 36.61
CA ARG A 109 3.10 0.92 35.61
C ARG A 109 2.55 2.13 34.88
N ALA A 110 2.44 3.29 35.53
CA ALA A 110 1.93 4.49 34.89
C ALA A 110 2.91 5.00 33.82
N GLN A 111 4.21 4.97 34.11
CA GLN A 111 5.24 5.37 33.13
C GLN A 111 5.37 4.37 31.99
N SER A 112 5.35 3.06 32.26
CA SER A 112 5.32 2.04 31.22
C SER A 112 4.08 2.21 30.32
N ARG A 113 2.91 2.49 30.90
CA ARG A 113 1.69 2.76 30.13
C ARG A 113 1.85 3.96 29.20
N ARG A 114 2.43 5.08 29.68
CA ARG A 114 2.70 6.27 28.84
C ARG A 114 3.63 5.93 27.66
N PHE A 115 4.68 5.14 27.91
CA PHE A 115 5.60 4.69 26.86
C PHE A 115 4.90 3.83 25.81
N LEU A 116 4.13 2.82 26.23
CA LEU A 116 3.39 1.94 25.32
C LEU A 116 2.30 2.68 24.54
N ALA A 117 1.60 3.62 25.17
CA ALA A 117 0.61 4.47 24.51
C ALA A 117 1.24 5.32 23.40
N ALA A 118 2.38 5.97 23.69
CA ALA A 118 3.14 6.71 22.69
C ALA A 118 3.66 5.81 21.55
N LEU A 119 4.10 4.60 21.88
CA LEU A 119 4.55 3.62 20.89
C LEU A 119 3.42 3.14 19.96
N GLY A 120 2.22 2.88 20.49
CA GLY A 120 1.03 2.60 19.68
C GLY A 120 0.64 3.78 18.81
N ALA A 121 0.63 4.98 19.40
CA ALA A 121 0.31 6.23 18.71
C ALA A 121 1.30 6.56 17.57
N LEU A 122 2.57 6.13 17.67
CA LEU A 122 3.56 6.29 16.61
C LEU A 122 3.08 5.66 15.28
N ALA A 123 2.48 4.48 15.33
CA ALA A 123 1.96 3.80 14.15
C ALA A 123 0.82 4.59 13.49
N HIS A 124 -0.09 5.15 14.29
CA HIS A 124 -1.17 6.01 13.82
C HIS A 124 -0.63 7.30 13.21
N ALA A 125 0.33 7.95 13.87
CA ALA A 125 0.98 9.15 13.36
C ALA A 125 1.64 8.89 12.00
N LEU A 126 2.34 7.75 11.86
CA LEU A 126 2.99 7.36 10.61
C LEU A 126 1.95 7.11 9.50
N ARG A 127 0.89 6.37 9.80
CA ARG A 127 -0.23 6.17 8.86
C ARG A 127 -0.79 7.49 8.36
N HIS A 128 -1.10 8.42 9.27
CA HIS A 128 -1.67 9.71 8.91
C HIS A 128 -0.71 10.54 8.07
N GLN A 129 0.58 10.53 8.41
CA GLN A 129 1.62 11.21 7.63
C GLN A 129 1.70 10.66 6.20
N LEU A 130 1.73 9.34 6.03
CA LEU A 130 1.81 8.71 4.70
C LEU A 130 0.56 8.97 3.86
N ARG A 131 -0.60 9.14 4.49
CA ARG A 131 -1.88 9.43 3.82
C ARG A 131 -2.21 10.91 3.69
N GLY A 132 -1.40 11.81 4.26
CA GLY A 132 -1.70 13.24 4.30
C GLY A 132 -3.02 13.58 5.01
N THR A 133 -3.45 12.78 5.99
CA THR A 133 -4.71 12.97 6.72
C THR A 133 -4.48 13.64 8.07
N ASP A 134 -5.52 14.27 8.64
CA ASP A 134 -5.42 14.87 9.98
C ASP A 134 -5.23 13.78 11.05
N ALA A 135 -4.13 13.89 11.80
CA ALA A 135 -3.76 12.96 12.85
C ALA A 135 -4.24 13.40 14.24
N LEU A 136 -4.56 14.68 14.45
CA LEU A 136 -4.65 15.24 15.80
C LEU A 136 -5.84 14.68 16.60
N SER A 137 -6.96 14.44 15.92
CA SER A 137 -8.16 13.83 16.50
C SER A 137 -7.92 12.37 16.89
N ASP A 138 -7.26 11.58 16.04
CA ASP A 138 -6.99 10.16 16.31
C ASP A 138 -5.89 9.96 17.36
N LEU A 139 -4.95 10.90 17.45
CA LEU A 139 -3.85 10.87 18.43
C LEU A 139 -4.25 11.43 19.80
N ALA A 140 -5.26 12.30 19.90
CA ALA A 140 -5.73 12.88 21.16
C ALA A 140 -6.08 11.86 22.25
N PRO A 141 -6.85 10.79 21.98
CA PRO A 141 -7.14 9.78 23.01
C PRO A 141 -5.97 8.83 23.29
N ARG A 142 -4.93 8.80 22.45
CA ARG A 142 -3.82 7.82 22.53
C ARG A 142 -2.55 8.39 23.15
N LEU A 143 -2.32 9.69 23.03
CA LEU A 143 -1.11 10.33 23.53
C LEU A 143 -1.31 10.89 24.95
N PRO A 144 -0.25 10.88 25.79
CA PRO A 144 -0.19 11.76 26.96
C PRO A 144 -0.46 13.22 26.57
N SER A 145 -1.19 13.96 27.39
CA SER A 145 -1.62 15.34 27.08
C SER A 145 -0.46 16.30 26.83
N ASP A 146 0.65 16.13 27.55
CA ASP A 146 1.90 16.88 27.37
C ASP A 146 2.56 16.58 26.01
N LEU A 147 2.54 15.33 25.57
CA LEU A 147 3.08 14.92 24.28
C LEU A 147 2.15 15.35 23.13
N HIS A 148 0.83 15.28 23.30
CA HIS A 148 -0.13 15.68 22.27
C HIS A 148 0.07 17.14 21.84
N ALA A 149 0.28 18.06 22.79
CA ALA A 149 0.56 19.46 22.50
C ALA A 149 1.84 19.66 21.66
N ARG A 150 2.93 18.93 21.99
CA ARG A 150 4.18 18.95 21.20
C ARG A 150 3.93 18.42 19.78
N VAL A 151 3.18 17.32 19.65
CA VAL A 151 2.85 16.69 18.36
C VAL A 151 1.94 17.57 17.50
N ALA A 152 1.05 18.34 18.11
CA ALA A 152 0.20 19.29 17.40
C ALA A 152 1.01 20.39 16.71
N ALA A 153 2.07 20.87 17.36
CA ALA A 153 2.96 21.90 16.83
C ALA A 153 3.99 21.38 15.80
N ALA A 154 4.19 20.07 15.71
CA ALA A 154 5.23 19.48 14.86
C ALA A 154 4.77 19.20 13.42
N LYS A 155 5.69 19.38 12.48
CA LYS A 155 5.52 18.98 11.07
C LYS A 155 5.69 17.46 10.88
N TYR A 156 6.79 16.91 11.42
CA TYR A 156 7.11 15.48 11.33
C TYR A 156 6.73 14.78 12.64
N ARG A 157 5.45 14.43 12.75
CA ARG A 157 4.84 13.92 13.99
C ARG A 157 5.41 12.56 14.46
N PRO A 158 5.64 11.56 13.58
CA PRO A 158 6.22 10.28 14.00
C PRO A 158 7.63 10.45 14.57
N ALA A 159 8.46 11.26 13.92
CA ALA A 159 9.82 11.54 14.38
C ALA A 159 9.82 12.21 15.77
N LEU A 160 8.88 13.12 16.03
CA LEU A 160 8.75 13.74 17.36
C LEU A 160 8.30 12.73 18.44
N ILE A 161 7.36 11.83 18.13
CA ILE A 161 6.97 10.78 19.07
C ILE A 161 8.17 9.86 19.37
N LEU A 162 8.97 9.52 18.34
CA LEU A 162 10.18 8.73 18.51
C LEU A 162 11.23 9.44 19.39
N LEU A 163 11.42 10.75 19.21
CA LEU A 163 12.26 11.57 20.08
C LEU A 163 11.79 11.50 21.52
N TRP A 164 10.49 11.66 21.77
CA TRP A 164 9.91 11.58 23.11
C TRP A 164 10.12 10.21 23.76
N LEU A 165 10.00 9.11 22.99
CA LEU A 165 10.33 7.77 23.49
C LEU A 165 11.81 7.67 23.91
N GLY A 166 12.72 8.28 23.16
CA GLY A 166 14.14 8.36 23.53
C GLY A 166 14.40 9.22 24.77
N GLU A 167 13.72 10.37 24.90
CA GLU A 167 13.78 11.23 26.09
C GLU A 167 13.33 10.47 27.34
N TRP A 168 12.25 9.68 27.24
CA TRP A 168 11.76 8.83 28.32
C TRP A 168 12.81 7.81 28.79
N VAL A 169 13.52 7.17 27.85
CA VAL A 169 14.60 6.22 28.16
C VAL A 169 15.78 6.93 28.83
N ALA A 170 16.13 8.12 28.35
CA ALA A 170 17.20 8.93 28.92
C ALA A 170 16.88 9.39 30.35
N GLU A 171 15.62 9.73 30.66
CA GLU A 171 15.16 10.05 32.02
C GLU A 171 15.35 8.89 32.98
N ARG A 172 14.86 7.70 32.62
CA ARG A 172 15.01 6.48 33.42
C ARG A 172 16.49 6.11 33.65
N ARG A 173 17.36 6.38 32.68
CA ARG A 173 18.82 6.24 32.87
C ARG A 173 19.36 7.23 33.90
N ARG A 174 18.93 8.50 33.88
CA ARG A 174 19.35 9.52 34.87
C ARG A 174 18.86 9.20 36.28
N GLU A 175 17.67 8.61 36.39
CA GLU A 175 17.07 8.17 37.66
C GLU A 175 17.71 6.88 38.21
N GLY A 176 18.59 6.23 37.44
CA GLY A 176 19.30 5.02 37.85
C GLY A 176 18.48 3.73 37.72
N THR A 177 17.28 3.79 37.13
CA THR A 177 16.41 2.61 36.94
C THR A 177 16.77 1.78 35.71
N LEU A 178 17.54 2.35 34.78
CA LEU A 178 18.07 1.67 33.59
C LEU A 178 19.59 1.57 33.67
N ASP A 179 20.13 0.37 33.46
CA ASP A 179 21.56 0.19 33.23
C ASP A 179 21.97 0.58 31.78
N GLY A 180 23.28 0.65 31.51
CA GLY A 180 23.79 1.04 30.19
C GLY A 180 23.52 0.00 29.09
N TYR A 181 23.45 -1.28 29.43
CA TYR A 181 23.19 -2.36 28.47
C TYR A 181 21.72 -2.40 28.06
N ALA A 182 20.80 -2.24 29.02
CA ALA A 182 19.37 -2.11 28.79
C ALA A 182 19.07 -0.86 27.96
N MET A 183 19.71 0.27 28.26
CA MET A 183 19.60 1.49 27.45
C MET A 183 20.04 1.24 25.99
N LEU A 184 21.19 0.58 25.79
CA LEU A 184 21.68 0.26 24.45
C LEU A 184 20.73 -0.67 23.68
N ALA A 185 20.18 -1.68 24.36
CA ALA A 185 19.22 -2.62 23.77
C ALA A 185 17.91 -1.93 23.35
N ILE A 186 17.42 -0.98 24.15
CA ILE A 186 16.24 -0.17 23.81
C ILE A 186 16.57 0.79 22.66
N GLN A 187 17.72 1.46 22.70
CA GLN A 187 18.14 2.40 21.67
C GLN A 187 18.28 1.73 20.30
N HIS A 188 18.77 0.49 20.25
CA HIS A 188 18.82 -0.30 19.01
C HIS A 188 17.43 -0.42 18.37
N ASN A 189 16.41 -0.72 19.16
CA ASN A 189 15.04 -0.79 18.65
C ASN A 189 14.46 0.57 18.28
N LEU A 190 14.77 1.65 19.02
CA LEU A 190 14.37 3.01 18.63
C LEU A 190 15.00 3.41 17.29
N ASN A 191 16.25 3.04 17.04
CA ASN A 191 16.91 3.27 15.75
C ASN A 191 16.21 2.47 14.63
N ALA A 192 15.83 1.21 14.88
CA ALA A 192 15.07 0.43 13.91
C ALA A 192 13.69 1.05 13.59
N LEU A 193 13.02 1.67 14.57
CA LEU A 193 11.80 2.46 14.30
C LEU A 193 12.10 3.71 13.45
N SER A 194 13.22 4.38 13.68
CA SER A 194 13.67 5.49 12.84
C SER A 194 13.88 5.05 11.39
N ASP A 195 14.51 3.89 11.18
CA ASP A 195 14.74 3.32 9.85
C ASP A 195 13.41 2.99 9.15
N VAL A 196 12.41 2.51 9.91
CA VAL A 196 11.05 2.29 9.39
C VAL A 196 10.41 3.60 8.93
N ILE A 197 10.46 4.66 9.75
CA ILE A 197 9.90 5.97 9.40
C ILE A 197 10.56 6.51 8.13
N GLY A 198 11.90 6.55 8.10
CA GLY A 198 12.65 7.03 6.94
C GLY A 198 12.44 6.18 5.69
N GLY A 199 12.31 4.85 5.84
CA GLY A 199 11.98 3.95 4.74
C GLY A 199 10.61 4.22 4.14
N CYS A 200 9.58 4.40 4.99
CA CYS A 200 8.24 4.74 4.54
C CYS A 200 8.18 6.12 3.88
N GLU A 201 8.85 7.12 4.47
CA GLU A 201 8.97 8.46 3.88
C GLU A 201 9.66 8.41 2.51
N ARG A 202 10.76 7.66 2.37
CA ARG A 202 11.44 7.47 1.08
C ARG A 202 10.52 6.87 0.03
N ILE A 203 9.76 5.82 0.37
CA ILE A 203 8.80 5.21 -0.57
C ILE A 203 7.76 6.25 -0.99
N ALA A 204 7.17 6.98 -0.03
CA ALA A 204 6.14 7.97 -0.31
C ALA A 204 6.65 9.17 -1.12
N SER A 205 7.87 9.65 -0.85
CA SER A 205 8.43 10.86 -1.47
C SER A 205 9.14 10.60 -2.80
N THR A 206 9.46 9.33 -3.11
CA THR A 206 10.27 8.96 -4.28
C THR A 206 9.47 8.03 -5.19
N PRO A 207 8.46 8.53 -5.93
CA PRO A 207 7.68 7.72 -6.86
C PRO A 207 8.53 7.23 -8.04
N LEU A 208 7.99 6.28 -8.83
CA LEU A 208 8.65 5.92 -10.08
C LEU A 208 8.73 7.15 -11.01
N PRO A 209 9.76 7.28 -11.85
CA PRO A 209 9.89 8.42 -12.75
C PRO A 209 8.63 8.61 -13.59
N PHE A 210 8.01 9.78 -13.48
CA PHE A 210 6.72 10.08 -14.12
C PHE A 210 6.75 9.86 -15.64
N SER A 211 7.89 10.14 -16.29
CA SER A 211 8.09 9.91 -17.72
C SER A 211 7.86 8.45 -18.13
N TYR A 212 8.21 7.50 -17.26
CA TYR A 212 8.04 6.08 -17.50
C TYR A 212 6.57 5.68 -17.49
N SER A 213 5.81 6.14 -16.48
CA SER A 213 4.37 5.89 -16.37
C SER A 213 3.60 6.52 -17.55
N VAL A 214 3.94 7.75 -17.93
CA VAL A 214 3.32 8.43 -19.08
C VAL A 214 3.60 7.72 -20.39
N MET A 215 4.86 7.31 -20.63
CA MET A 215 5.25 6.63 -21.85
C MET A 215 4.47 5.32 -22.00
N ILE A 216 4.48 4.46 -20.97
CA ILE A 216 3.79 3.16 -20.98
C ILE A 216 2.28 3.34 -21.14
N HIS A 217 1.68 4.27 -20.41
CA HIS A 217 0.26 4.53 -20.50
C HIS A 217 -0.13 4.98 -21.92
N ARG A 218 0.58 5.94 -22.52
CA ARG A 218 0.26 6.41 -23.87
C ARG A 218 0.43 5.32 -24.93
N THR A 219 1.51 4.55 -24.87
CA THR A 219 1.81 3.53 -25.88
C THR A 219 0.84 2.34 -25.80
N ILE A 220 0.46 1.89 -24.60
CA ILE A 220 -0.55 0.83 -24.44
C ILE A 220 -1.89 1.25 -25.03
N TYR A 221 -2.35 2.47 -24.74
CA TYR A 221 -3.67 2.91 -25.20
C TYR A 221 -3.68 3.16 -26.71
N LEU A 222 -2.63 3.77 -27.26
CA LEU A 222 -2.48 3.92 -28.70
C LEU A 222 -2.44 2.54 -29.39
N PHE A 223 -1.67 1.61 -28.86
CA PHE A 223 -1.60 0.23 -29.36
C PHE A 223 -2.98 -0.44 -29.35
N CYS A 224 -3.71 -0.40 -28.23
CA CYS A 224 -5.02 -1.04 -28.12
C CYS A 224 -6.08 -0.42 -29.04
N VAL A 225 -6.04 0.90 -29.25
CA VAL A 225 -6.95 1.60 -30.18
C VAL A 225 -6.66 1.25 -31.63
N MET A 226 -5.39 1.08 -32.01
CA MET A 226 -4.99 0.73 -33.38
C MET A 226 -5.10 -0.77 -33.68
N LEU A 227 -5.00 -1.62 -32.65
CA LEU A 227 -4.96 -3.08 -32.79
C LEU A 227 -6.10 -3.70 -33.62
N PRO A 228 -7.39 -3.30 -33.47
CA PRO A 228 -8.47 -3.90 -34.23
C PRO A 228 -8.29 -3.75 -35.75
N PHE A 229 -7.74 -2.62 -36.20
CA PHE A 229 -7.48 -2.35 -37.62
C PHE A 229 -6.32 -3.20 -38.17
N GLY A 230 -5.38 -3.60 -37.32
CA GLY A 230 -4.31 -4.53 -37.72
C GLY A 230 -4.72 -6.00 -37.69
N LEU A 231 -5.72 -6.34 -36.89
CA LEU A 231 -6.22 -7.71 -36.74
C LEU A 231 -7.31 -8.06 -37.75
N VAL A 232 -8.06 -7.08 -38.27
CA VAL A 232 -9.26 -7.33 -39.09
C VAL A 232 -8.99 -8.15 -40.34
N ASP A 233 -7.85 -7.96 -40.99
CA ASP A 233 -7.47 -8.70 -42.19
C ASP A 233 -7.29 -10.21 -41.93
N GLY A 234 -6.76 -10.57 -40.75
CA GLY A 234 -6.51 -11.97 -40.39
C GLY A 234 -7.62 -12.62 -39.57
N ALA A 235 -8.29 -11.85 -38.71
CA ALA A 235 -9.27 -12.35 -37.76
C ALA A 235 -10.73 -12.18 -38.22
N GLY A 236 -11.01 -11.28 -39.17
CA GLY A 236 -12.34 -11.02 -39.69
C GLY A 236 -13.36 -10.73 -38.59
N VAL A 237 -14.45 -11.51 -38.55
CA VAL A 237 -15.53 -11.38 -37.55
C VAL A 237 -15.05 -11.64 -36.11
N LEU A 238 -13.94 -12.37 -35.92
CA LEU A 238 -13.37 -12.64 -34.60
C LEU A 238 -12.48 -11.49 -34.07
N THR A 239 -12.32 -10.40 -34.83
CA THR A 239 -11.52 -9.24 -34.42
C THR A 239 -11.87 -8.70 -33.04
N PRO A 240 -13.16 -8.49 -32.67
CA PRO A 240 -13.52 -7.99 -31.35
C PRO A 240 -13.06 -8.92 -30.23
N LEU A 241 -13.13 -10.24 -30.42
CA LEU A 241 -12.71 -11.22 -29.41
C LEU A 241 -11.21 -11.08 -29.11
N PHE A 242 -10.36 -11.10 -30.14
CA PHE A 242 -8.91 -11.02 -29.96
C PHE A 242 -8.45 -9.63 -29.52
N ALA A 243 -9.03 -8.56 -30.09
CA ALA A 243 -8.70 -7.20 -29.69
C ALA A 243 -9.05 -6.93 -28.22
N LEU A 244 -10.22 -7.38 -27.76
CA LEU A 244 -10.62 -7.26 -26.35
C LEU A 244 -9.75 -8.08 -25.42
N LEU A 245 -9.37 -9.30 -25.80
CA LEU A 245 -8.51 -10.16 -25.00
C LEU A 245 -7.14 -9.49 -24.77
N VAL A 246 -6.52 -8.99 -25.85
CA VAL A 246 -5.22 -8.32 -25.78
C VAL A 246 -5.33 -6.98 -25.03
N ALA A 247 -6.35 -6.18 -25.32
CA ALA A 247 -6.57 -4.90 -24.64
C ALA A 247 -6.77 -5.09 -23.14
N TYR A 248 -7.59 -6.08 -22.75
CA TYR A 248 -7.76 -6.43 -21.33
C TYR A 248 -6.45 -6.82 -20.69
N ALA A 249 -5.66 -7.71 -21.32
CA ALA A 249 -4.38 -8.16 -20.75
C ALA A 249 -3.41 -6.99 -20.48
N PHE A 250 -3.21 -6.11 -21.45
CA PHE A 250 -2.31 -4.96 -21.29
C PHE A 250 -2.86 -3.89 -20.34
N MET A 251 -4.13 -3.50 -20.49
CA MET A 251 -4.72 -2.47 -19.63
C MET A 251 -4.89 -2.94 -18.18
N ALA A 252 -5.20 -4.22 -17.95
CA ALA A 252 -5.30 -4.78 -16.61
C ALA A 252 -3.93 -4.82 -15.93
N LEU A 253 -2.88 -5.26 -16.62
CA LEU A 253 -1.54 -5.30 -16.04
C LEU A 253 -1.00 -3.88 -15.78
N GLU A 254 -1.32 -2.90 -16.64
CA GLU A 254 -1.01 -1.48 -16.42
C GLU A 254 -1.74 -0.90 -15.21
N ALA A 255 -3.03 -1.19 -15.08
CA ALA A 255 -3.83 -0.77 -13.95
C ALA A 255 -3.33 -1.38 -12.64
N ILE A 256 -3.06 -2.70 -12.61
CA ILE A 256 -2.53 -3.38 -11.42
C ILE A 256 -1.20 -2.77 -10.98
N ALA A 257 -0.28 -2.54 -11.92
CA ALA A 257 0.99 -1.91 -11.62
C ALA A 257 0.81 -0.52 -11.00
N ALA A 258 -0.13 0.28 -11.54
CA ALA A 258 -0.45 1.60 -10.99
C ALA A 258 -1.07 1.52 -9.57
N GLN A 259 -1.97 0.56 -9.31
CA GLN A 259 -2.58 0.39 -7.99
C GLN A 259 -1.53 0.03 -6.92
N ILE A 260 -0.63 -0.91 -7.22
CA ILE A 260 0.37 -1.36 -6.23
C ILE A 260 1.56 -0.40 -6.10
N GLU A 261 1.71 0.58 -7.00
CA GLU A 261 2.79 1.58 -6.97
C GLU A 261 2.75 2.48 -5.72
N ASP A 262 1.54 2.74 -5.20
CA ASP A 262 1.29 3.49 -3.96
C ASP A 262 0.75 2.60 -2.84
N PRO A 263 1.63 1.92 -2.07
CA PRO A 263 1.19 0.96 -1.07
C PRO A 263 0.47 1.58 0.15
N PHE A 264 0.53 2.90 0.35
CA PHE A 264 0.04 3.55 1.56
C PHE A 264 -1.31 4.26 1.38
N GLY A 265 -1.87 4.20 0.18
CA GLY A 265 -3.13 4.85 -0.18
C GLY A 265 -4.37 4.29 0.53
N LEU A 266 -5.51 4.53 -0.13
CA LEU A 266 -6.85 4.18 0.32
C LEU A 266 -7.58 3.23 -0.64
N GLU A 267 -6.91 2.77 -1.70
CA GLU A 267 -7.48 1.77 -2.59
C GLU A 267 -7.62 0.41 -1.90
N GLU A 268 -8.46 -0.44 -2.48
CA GLU A 268 -8.81 -1.73 -1.90
C GLU A 268 -7.60 -2.67 -1.72
N ASN A 269 -6.63 -2.57 -2.64
CA ASN A 269 -5.44 -3.41 -2.70
C ASN A 269 -4.22 -2.81 -1.98
N ASP A 270 -4.32 -1.58 -1.47
CA ASP A 270 -3.27 -0.92 -0.69
C ASP A 270 -3.07 -1.62 0.66
N LEU A 271 -1.99 -1.32 1.37
CA LEU A 271 -1.78 -1.90 2.68
C LEU A 271 -2.89 -1.49 3.65
N ALA A 272 -3.38 -2.45 4.44
CA ALA A 272 -4.45 -2.23 5.40
C ALA A 272 -3.92 -1.52 6.66
N LEU A 273 -3.40 -0.30 6.51
CA LEU A 273 -2.69 0.43 7.57
C LEU A 273 -3.54 0.64 8.82
N ASN A 274 -4.86 0.85 8.68
CA ASN A 274 -5.77 0.95 9.83
C ASN A 274 -5.73 -0.31 10.69
N ALA A 275 -5.97 -1.47 10.07
CA ALA A 275 -5.96 -2.75 10.76
C ALA A 275 -4.57 -3.11 11.30
N MET A 276 -3.49 -2.70 10.61
CA MET A 276 -2.12 -2.87 11.10
C MET A 276 -1.85 -2.03 12.35
N CYS A 277 -2.25 -0.75 12.36
CA CYS A 277 -2.14 0.12 13.53
C CYS A 277 -2.93 -0.47 14.72
N GLU A 278 -4.19 -0.86 14.50
CA GLU A 278 -5.02 -1.49 15.53
C GLU A 278 -4.39 -2.79 16.06
N SER A 279 -3.81 -3.61 15.18
CA SER A 279 -3.12 -4.84 15.58
C SER A 279 -1.88 -4.58 16.44
N ILE A 280 -1.14 -3.50 16.16
CA ILE A 280 -0.01 -3.07 17.00
C ILE A 280 -0.55 -2.63 18.36
N GLU A 281 -1.54 -1.75 18.37
CA GLU A 281 -2.14 -1.20 19.59
C GLU A 281 -2.72 -2.28 20.50
N ILE A 282 -3.47 -3.25 19.95
CA ILE A 282 -4.00 -4.41 20.69
C ILE A 282 -2.87 -5.24 21.28
N ALA A 283 -1.82 -5.53 20.50
CA ALA A 283 -0.69 -6.32 21.00
C ALA A 283 0.03 -5.63 22.17
N LEU A 284 0.19 -4.30 22.12
CA LEU A 284 0.81 -3.54 23.21
C LEU A 284 -0.07 -3.53 24.47
N HIS A 285 -1.40 -3.42 24.30
CA HIS A 285 -2.35 -3.52 25.41
C HIS A 285 -2.31 -4.90 26.08
N ASP A 286 -2.37 -5.98 25.29
CA ASP A 286 -2.32 -7.36 25.78
C ASP A 286 -1.04 -7.63 26.57
N MET A 287 0.10 -7.15 26.07
CA MET A 287 1.40 -7.31 26.74
C MET A 287 1.46 -6.55 28.09
N ALA A 288 0.85 -5.38 28.18
CA ALA A 288 0.83 -4.59 29.41
C ALA A 288 -0.01 -5.25 30.53
N ALA A 289 -1.06 -6.00 30.16
CA ALA A 289 -2.01 -6.63 31.08
C ALA A 289 -2.54 -5.67 32.17
N ASP A 290 -2.76 -4.41 31.79
CA ASP A 290 -3.10 -3.32 32.71
C ASP A 290 -4.51 -2.80 32.45
N ALA A 291 -5.42 -3.00 33.40
CA ALA A 291 -6.82 -2.57 33.30
C ALA A 291 -7.00 -1.05 33.17
N GLY A 292 -6.01 -0.24 33.58
CA GLY A 292 -6.03 1.21 33.41
C GLY A 292 -5.49 1.68 32.05
N PHE A 293 -4.98 0.76 31.22
CA PHE A 293 -4.59 1.07 29.85
C PHE A 293 -5.82 0.88 28.96
N ALA A 294 -6.55 1.98 28.75
CA ALA A 294 -7.82 1.96 28.02
C ALA A 294 -7.61 1.39 26.61
N MET A 295 -8.27 0.27 26.30
CA MET A 295 -8.28 -0.27 24.95
C MET A 295 -8.79 0.80 23.97
N PRO A 296 -8.27 0.81 22.73
CA PRO A 296 -8.71 1.78 21.74
C PRO A 296 -10.23 1.73 21.58
N PRO A 297 -10.87 2.87 21.28
CA PRO A 297 -12.26 2.85 20.87
C PRO A 297 -12.39 1.84 19.73
N ALA A 298 -13.35 0.92 19.84
CA ALA A 298 -13.57 -0.12 18.85
C ALA A 298 -13.92 0.52 17.50
N GLY A 299 -12.90 0.87 16.72
CA GLY A 299 -13.00 1.00 15.27
C GLY A 299 -13.35 -0.39 14.79
N GLY A 300 -14.63 -0.61 14.47
CA GLY A 300 -15.13 -1.95 14.23
C GLY A 300 -14.43 -2.64 13.06
N PRO A 301 -14.86 -3.86 12.75
CA PRO A 301 -14.59 -5.08 13.50
C PRO A 301 -13.08 -5.41 13.55
N THR A 302 -12.63 -5.95 14.68
CA THR A 302 -11.37 -6.67 14.83
C THR A 302 -11.36 -7.86 13.85
N LEU A 303 -10.36 -7.89 12.97
CA LEU A 303 -10.32 -8.65 11.70
C LEU A 303 -11.30 -8.11 10.64
N PRO A 304 -10.96 -8.14 9.34
CA PRO A 304 -11.74 -7.48 8.29
C PRO A 304 -13.06 -8.22 8.00
N ARG A 305 -14.00 -8.29 8.95
CA ARG A 305 -15.36 -8.81 8.72
C ARG A 305 -16.13 -7.97 7.71
N LYS A 306 -15.71 -6.72 7.44
CA LYS A 306 -16.27 -5.89 6.36
C LYS A 306 -15.63 -6.11 4.98
N PHE A 307 -14.64 -7.00 4.85
CA PHE A 307 -14.03 -7.36 3.55
C PHE A 307 -14.03 -8.86 3.26
N VAL A 308 -14.65 -9.68 4.12
CA VAL A 308 -15.16 -10.99 3.72
C VAL A 308 -16.51 -10.72 3.06
N ILE A 309 -16.50 -10.52 1.75
CA ILE A 309 -17.72 -10.61 0.96
C ILE A 309 -18.02 -12.11 0.89
N ASP A 310 -19.05 -12.56 1.62
CA ASP A 310 -19.63 -13.89 1.47
C ASP A 310 -20.04 -14.17 0.01
#